data_AF-S9SBK7-F1
#
_entry.id   AF-S9SBK7-F1
#
_cell.length_a   1.000
_cell.length_b   1.000
_cell.length_c   1.000
_cell.angle_alpha   90.00
_cell.angle_beta   90.00
_cell.angle_gamma   90.00
#
_symmetry.space_group_name_H-M   'P 1'
#
loop_
_entity.id
_entity.type
_entity.pdbx_description
1 polymer ?
#
loop_
_entity_poly.entity_id
_entity_poly.type
_entity_poly.pdbx_seq_one_letter_code
_entity_poly.pdbx_strand_id
1 'polypeptide(L)'
;MRVRPALLAAAVALVPIAGQAQVRVREAAPVLSHGALQGIRPADRGRLDSADAALGRALAGALAEGAPGDVALLVEAMRGAPGPLDPAGDWSCRVLKLGGLLPLTVYAPFRCRIAPAGEGVWHLEKLSGSQRLSGTIAAADGPALYTGVGFVEGGPATDYAGLPPDDQEPVEPGQTHAQVGFFEQVSPRSARLLLPSPILESRFDILWLTR
;
A
#
# COMPACT_ATOMS: atom_id res chain seq x y z
N MET A 1 53.24 57.48 44.80
CA MET A 1 53.58 56.50 43.74
C MET A 1 53.92 55.16 44.37
N ARG A 2 52.98 54.20 44.30
CA ARG A 2 53.17 52.73 44.30
C ARG A 2 51.77 52.11 44.33
N VAL A 3 51.28 51.73 43.15
CA VAL A 3 49.98 51.10 42.93
C VAL A 3 50.11 49.61 43.26
N ARG A 4 49.22 49.05 44.08
CA ARG A 4 49.10 47.60 44.31
C ARG A 4 48.07 47.03 43.31
N PRO A 5 48.36 45.92 42.61
CA PRO A 5 47.37 45.30 41.74
C PRO A 5 46.39 44.46 42.58
N ALA A 6 45.09 44.62 42.30
CA ALA A 6 44.04 43.77 42.83
C ALA A 6 43.94 42.52 41.92
N LEU A 7 44.12 41.33 42.51
CA LEU A 7 43.83 40.06 41.86
C LEU A 7 42.33 39.80 41.96
N LEU A 8 41.61 39.80 40.83
CA LEU A 8 40.27 39.24 40.74
C LEU A 8 40.37 37.72 40.62
N ALA A 9 39.82 36.99 41.60
CA ALA A 9 39.56 35.56 41.49
C ALA A 9 38.21 35.35 40.77
N ALA A 10 38.23 34.72 39.60
CA ALA A 10 37.02 34.31 38.89
C ALA A 10 36.54 32.96 39.47
N ALA A 11 35.40 32.96 40.15
CA ALA A 11 34.74 31.74 40.58
C ALA A 11 33.94 31.15 39.40
N VAL A 12 34.36 29.98 38.91
CA VAL A 12 33.63 29.21 37.91
C VAL A 12 32.53 28.42 38.61
N ALA A 13 31.28 28.78 38.38
CA ALA A 13 30.12 28.02 38.84
C ALA A 13 29.86 26.85 37.88
N LEU A 14 29.99 25.61 38.36
CA LEU A 14 29.52 24.43 37.65
C LEU A 14 27.99 24.36 37.73
N VAL A 15 27.33 24.44 36.58
CA VAL A 15 25.90 24.16 36.44
C VAL A 15 25.73 22.63 36.26
N PRO A 16 24.88 21.96 37.05
CA PRO A 16 24.61 20.55 36.86
C PRO A 16 23.67 20.38 35.65
N ILE A 17 24.11 19.59 34.67
CA ILE A 17 23.28 19.17 33.54
C ILE A 17 22.38 18.03 34.03
N ALA A 18 21.20 18.37 34.54
CA ALA A 18 20.15 17.41 34.84
C ALA A 18 19.29 17.21 33.58
N GLY A 19 19.33 16.02 32.99
CA GLY A 19 18.42 15.65 31.92
C GLY A 19 18.95 14.58 30.97
N GLN A 20 19.14 13.34 31.46
CA GLN A 20 19.19 12.22 30.53
C GLN A 20 17.76 11.82 30.16
N ALA A 21 17.31 12.27 29.00
CA ALA A 21 16.12 11.73 28.35
C ALA A 21 16.41 10.27 27.99
N GLN A 22 15.76 9.33 28.67
CA GLN A 22 15.89 7.92 28.33
C GLN A 22 15.15 7.65 27.02
N VAL A 23 15.92 7.30 26.00
CA VAL A 23 15.39 6.79 24.73
C VAL A 23 14.76 5.44 25.03
N ARG A 24 13.43 5.36 25.05
CA ARG A 24 12.73 4.07 25.01
C ARG A 24 12.98 3.45 23.64
N VAL A 25 13.76 2.38 23.62
CA VAL A 25 13.81 1.47 22.48
C VAL A 25 12.43 0.83 22.36
N ARG A 26 11.73 1.08 21.25
CA ARG A 26 10.50 0.35 20.92
C ARG A 26 10.88 -1.11 20.71
N GLU A 27 10.29 -1.99 21.50
CA GLU A 27 10.31 -3.43 21.23
C GLU A 27 9.75 -3.66 19.82
N ALA A 28 10.51 -4.38 18.99
CA ALA A 28 10.05 -4.79 17.67
C ALA A 28 8.88 -5.76 17.84
N ALA A 29 7.84 -5.60 17.02
CA ALA A 29 6.76 -6.57 16.94
C ALA A 29 7.33 -7.95 16.54
N PRO A 30 6.70 -9.06 16.98
CA PRO A 30 7.14 -10.39 16.59
C PRO A 30 7.17 -10.54 15.07
N VAL A 31 8.30 -11.02 14.57
CA VAL A 31 8.56 -11.30 13.16
C VAL A 31 7.67 -12.47 12.73
N LEU A 32 6.71 -12.20 11.84
CA LEU A 32 6.06 -13.28 11.10
C LEU A 32 7.07 -13.81 10.08
N SER A 33 7.54 -15.04 10.31
CA SER A 33 8.24 -15.81 9.29
C SER A 33 7.41 -15.81 8.01
N HIS A 34 8.07 -15.72 6.85
CA HIS A 34 7.50 -15.66 5.49
C HIS A 34 6.59 -16.86 5.11
N GLY A 35 6.20 -17.71 6.06
CA GLY A 35 5.40 -18.92 5.87
C GLY A 35 3.90 -18.72 5.64
N ALA A 36 3.38 -17.49 5.64
CA ALA A 36 1.96 -17.21 5.38
C ALA A 36 1.67 -16.49 4.05
N LEU A 37 2.69 -16.07 3.30
CA LEU A 37 2.52 -15.55 1.95
C LEU A 37 2.49 -16.73 0.97
N GLN A 38 1.44 -16.81 0.15
CA GLN A 38 1.56 -17.54 -1.12
C GLN A 38 2.79 -16.96 -1.85
N GLY A 39 3.74 -17.82 -2.22
CA GLY A 39 5.00 -17.37 -2.78
C GLY A 39 4.78 -16.44 -3.98
N ILE A 40 5.46 -15.29 -3.99
CA ILE A 40 5.40 -14.36 -5.13
C ILE A 40 5.85 -15.11 -6.39
N ARG A 41 4.97 -15.19 -7.39
CA ARG A 41 5.28 -15.82 -8.67
C ARG A 41 6.48 -15.13 -9.32
N PRO A 42 7.39 -15.87 -9.97
CA PRO A 42 8.51 -15.27 -10.73
C PRO A 42 8.09 -14.11 -11.64
N ALA A 43 6.97 -14.26 -12.36
CA ALA A 43 6.43 -13.25 -13.26
C ALA A 43 6.03 -11.91 -12.59
N ASP A 44 5.85 -11.90 -11.27
CA ASP A 44 5.35 -10.74 -10.52
C ASP A 44 6.44 -9.94 -9.79
N ARG A 45 7.64 -10.51 -9.61
CA ARG A 45 8.72 -9.86 -8.85
C ARG A 45 9.11 -8.50 -9.45
N GLY A 46 9.34 -8.47 -10.76
CA GLY A 46 9.70 -7.23 -11.44
C GLY A 46 8.64 -6.14 -11.35
N ARG A 47 7.35 -6.50 -11.20
CA ARG A 47 6.25 -5.54 -11.01
C ARG A 47 6.32 -4.90 -9.62
N LEU A 48 6.60 -5.69 -8.59
CA LEU A 48 6.77 -5.22 -7.22
C LEU A 48 8.06 -4.39 -7.07
N ASP A 49 9.18 -4.87 -7.63
CA ASP A 49 10.48 -4.18 -7.57
C ASP A 49 10.46 -2.81 -8.26
N SER A 50 9.61 -2.65 -9.28
CA SER A 50 9.48 -1.39 -10.03
C SER A 50 8.30 -0.52 -9.59
N ALA A 51 7.66 -0.84 -8.46
CA ALA A 51 6.39 -0.22 -8.05
C ALA A 51 6.47 1.30 -7.91
N ASP A 52 7.48 1.83 -7.21
CA ASP A 52 7.64 3.28 -7.01
C ASP A 52 7.84 4.02 -8.33
N ALA A 53 8.66 3.45 -9.22
CA ALA A 53 8.92 4.02 -10.53
C ALA A 53 7.66 3.98 -11.41
N ALA A 54 6.87 2.90 -11.33
CA ALA A 54 5.58 2.79 -12.00
C ALA A 54 4.57 3.82 -11.47
N LEU A 55 4.49 3.98 -10.15
CA LEU A 55 3.62 4.96 -9.49
C LEU A 55 3.99 6.39 -9.91
N GLY A 56 5.27 6.76 -9.85
CA GLY A 56 5.72 8.10 -10.21
C GLY A 56 5.39 8.47 -11.66
N ARG A 57 5.61 7.55 -12.61
CA ARG A 57 5.25 7.77 -14.02
C ARG A 57 3.74 7.90 -14.22
N ALA A 58 2.95 7.04 -13.55
CA ALA A 58 1.51 7.03 -13.67
C ALA A 58 0.88 8.28 -13.05
N LEU A 59 1.38 8.73 -11.89
CA LEU A 59 0.98 9.99 -11.25
C LEU A 59 1.31 11.21 -12.11
N ALA A 60 2.50 11.25 -12.74
CA ALA A 60 2.88 12.38 -13.58
C ALA A 60 1.88 12.63 -14.72
N GLY A 61 1.50 11.57 -15.45
CA GLY A 61 0.49 11.68 -16.51
C GLY A 61 -0.91 11.99 -15.97
N ALA A 62 -1.33 11.29 -14.91
CA ALA A 62 -2.64 11.48 -14.30
C ALA A 62 -2.86 12.90 -13.77
N LEU A 63 -1.85 13.50 -13.14
CA LEU A 63 -1.93 14.86 -12.60
C LEU A 63 -1.84 15.94 -13.68
N ALA A 64 -1.12 15.68 -14.78
CA ALA A 64 -0.97 16.63 -15.87
C ALA A 64 -2.19 16.71 -16.78
N GLU A 65 -2.82 15.56 -17.06
CA GLU A 65 -3.83 15.44 -18.12
C GLU A 65 -5.20 14.91 -17.63
N GLY A 66 -5.30 14.50 -16.36
CA GLY A 66 -6.56 14.01 -15.78
C GLY A 66 -7.62 15.11 -15.65
N ALA A 67 -8.89 14.71 -15.72
CA ALA A 67 -10.00 15.63 -15.46
C ALA A 67 -9.92 16.19 -14.03
N PRO A 68 -10.16 17.50 -13.78
CA PRO A 68 -9.94 18.09 -12.45
C PRO A 68 -10.66 17.39 -11.29
N GLY A 69 -11.88 16.90 -11.51
CA GLY A 69 -12.64 16.16 -10.49
C GLY A 69 -12.01 14.80 -10.16
N ASP A 70 -11.50 14.09 -11.17
CA ASP A 70 -10.83 12.81 -11.00
C ASP A 70 -9.46 12.98 -10.33
N VAL A 71 -8.72 14.04 -10.70
CA VAL A 71 -7.47 14.42 -10.05
C VAL A 71 -7.69 14.72 -8.56
N ALA A 72 -8.75 15.45 -8.20
CA ALA A 72 -9.06 15.71 -6.80
C ALA A 72 -9.29 14.41 -5.99
N LEU A 73 -9.96 13.43 -6.59
CA LEU A 73 -10.19 12.12 -5.98
C LEU A 73 -8.90 11.30 -5.86
N LEU A 74 -8.02 11.36 -6.86
CA LEU A 74 -6.70 10.75 -6.81
C LEU A 74 -5.84 11.34 -5.68
N VAL A 75 -5.81 12.67 -5.57
CA VAL A 75 -5.08 13.37 -4.50
C VAL A 75 -5.60 12.93 -3.13
N GLU A 76 -6.92 12.77 -2.98
CA GLU A 76 -7.51 12.31 -1.72
C GLU A 76 -7.17 10.85 -1.42
N ALA A 77 -7.23 9.95 -2.41
CA ALA A 77 -6.85 8.55 -2.25
C ALA A 77 -5.38 8.37 -1.81
N MET A 78 -4.49 9.26 -2.27
CA MET A 78 -3.07 9.25 -1.95
C MET A 78 -2.71 10.02 -0.67
N ARG A 79 -3.67 10.69 -0.02
CA ARG A 79 -3.40 11.46 1.19
C ARG A 79 -2.99 10.53 2.35
N GLY A 80 -2.07 11.03 3.18
CA GLY A 80 -1.68 10.40 4.44
C GLY A 80 -0.66 9.26 4.30
N ALA A 81 0.06 9.03 5.40
CA ALA A 81 1.06 7.97 5.51
C ALA A 81 0.41 6.64 5.96
N PRO A 82 1.01 5.49 5.61
CA PRO A 82 0.59 4.20 6.14
C PRO A 82 0.66 4.16 7.67
N GLY A 83 -0.31 3.50 8.28
CA GLY A 83 -0.42 3.26 9.71
C GLY A 83 -0.61 1.78 10.05
N PRO A 84 -1.01 1.47 11.29
CA PRO A 84 -1.26 0.09 11.72
C PRO A 84 -2.37 -0.59 10.91
N LEU A 85 -2.21 -1.89 10.66
CA LEU A 85 -3.23 -2.69 9.98
C LEU A 85 -4.30 -3.16 10.97
N ASP A 86 -5.52 -2.76 10.69
CA ASP A 86 -6.77 -3.34 11.20
C ASP A 86 -7.86 -3.20 10.11
N PRO A 87 -7.71 -3.94 8.98
CA PRO A 87 -8.49 -3.67 7.78
C PRO A 87 -9.83 -4.41 7.75
N ALA A 88 -10.11 -5.27 8.73
CA ALA A 88 -11.29 -6.13 8.72
C ALA A 88 -12.60 -5.32 8.67
N GLY A 89 -13.56 -5.78 7.87
CA GLY A 89 -14.89 -5.22 7.74
C GLY A 89 -15.32 -4.99 6.29
N ASP A 90 -16.48 -4.34 6.15
CA ASP A 90 -17.04 -3.93 4.87
C ASP A 90 -16.52 -2.55 4.47
N TRP A 91 -16.25 -2.39 3.17
CA TRP A 91 -15.66 -1.19 2.59
C TRP A 91 -16.41 -0.75 1.33
N SER A 92 -16.50 0.56 1.14
CA SER A 92 -16.74 1.17 -0.17
C SER A 92 -15.40 1.29 -0.87
N CYS A 93 -15.22 0.64 -2.01
CA CYS A 93 -13.95 0.64 -2.74
C CYS A 93 -14.10 1.23 -4.13
N ARG A 94 -13.10 2.00 -4.57
CA ARG A 94 -13.06 2.64 -5.87
C ARG A 94 -11.76 2.29 -6.58
N VAL A 95 -11.85 1.90 -7.84
CA VAL A 95 -10.66 1.70 -8.68
C VAL A 95 -10.31 3.02 -9.36
N LEU A 96 -9.05 3.40 -9.27
CA LEU A 96 -8.44 4.47 -10.06
C LEU A 96 -7.40 3.82 -10.97
N LYS A 97 -7.56 3.99 -12.27
CA LYS A 97 -6.62 3.52 -13.30
C LYS A 97 -5.79 4.69 -13.77
N LEU A 98 -4.47 4.63 -13.58
CA LEU A 98 -3.54 5.69 -13.94
C LEU A 98 -2.71 5.27 -15.16
N GLY A 99 -2.73 6.11 -16.19
CA GLY A 99 -2.11 5.84 -17.48
C GLY A 99 -2.69 4.63 -18.21
N GLY A 100 -2.09 4.28 -19.34
CA GLY A 100 -2.56 3.19 -20.20
C GLY A 100 -3.41 3.73 -21.34
N LEU A 101 -4.69 3.37 -21.37
CA LEU A 101 -5.63 3.88 -22.37
C LEU A 101 -5.97 5.36 -22.18
N LEU A 102 -6.09 5.80 -20.93
CA LEU A 102 -6.39 7.17 -20.55
C LEU A 102 -5.40 7.65 -19.47
N PRO A 103 -5.14 8.97 -19.33
CA PRO A 103 -4.23 9.47 -18.30
C PRO A 103 -4.69 9.12 -16.88
N LEU A 104 -6.00 9.22 -16.63
CA LEU A 104 -6.64 8.86 -15.36
C LEU A 104 -8.08 8.44 -15.65
N THR A 105 -8.53 7.36 -15.00
CA THR A 105 -9.94 6.95 -14.98
C THR A 105 -10.32 6.59 -13.55
N VAL A 106 -11.38 7.22 -13.05
CA VAL A 106 -11.86 7.04 -11.68
C VAL A 106 -13.26 6.45 -11.71
N TYR A 107 -13.41 5.21 -11.24
CA TYR A 107 -14.69 4.50 -11.32
C TYR A 107 -15.67 4.93 -10.23
N ALA A 108 -16.94 4.53 -10.37
CA ALA A 108 -17.91 4.61 -9.28
C ALA A 108 -17.51 3.67 -8.10
N PRO A 109 -18.03 3.90 -6.88
CA PRO A 109 -17.80 3.00 -5.76
C PRO A 109 -18.41 1.60 -5.98
N PHE A 110 -17.71 0.60 -5.46
CA PHE A 110 -18.10 -0.81 -5.40
C PHE A 110 -18.11 -1.27 -3.93
N ARG A 111 -18.70 -2.44 -3.68
CA ARG A 111 -18.64 -3.08 -2.37
C ARG A 111 -17.37 -3.91 -2.29
N CYS A 112 -16.62 -3.80 -1.21
CA CYS A 112 -15.50 -4.67 -0.89
C CYS A 112 -15.66 -5.20 0.54
N ARG A 113 -15.01 -6.33 0.84
CA ARG A 113 -14.94 -6.92 2.17
C ARG A 113 -13.52 -7.36 2.44
N ILE A 114 -13.06 -7.12 3.67
CA ILE A 114 -11.81 -7.66 4.18
C ILE A 114 -12.12 -8.53 5.40
N ALA A 115 -11.72 -9.79 5.37
CA ALA A 115 -11.93 -10.74 6.45
C ALA A 115 -10.59 -11.20 7.05
N PRO A 116 -10.49 -11.41 8.38
CA PRO A 116 -9.31 -12.04 8.96
C PRO A 116 -9.15 -13.47 8.44
N ALA A 117 -7.92 -13.86 8.10
CA ALA A 117 -7.58 -15.19 7.58
C ALA A 117 -6.44 -15.87 8.37
N GLY A 118 -5.89 -15.18 9.36
CA GLY A 118 -4.81 -15.65 10.23
C GLY A 118 -4.16 -14.49 10.97
N GLU A 119 -3.18 -14.78 11.83
CA GLU A 119 -2.41 -13.73 12.48
C GLU A 119 -1.62 -12.92 11.43
N GLY A 120 -1.89 -11.62 11.34
CA GLY A 120 -1.28 -10.74 10.34
C GLY A 120 -1.70 -11.04 8.89
N VAL A 121 -2.79 -11.80 8.69
CA VAL A 121 -3.28 -12.18 7.35
C VAL A 121 -4.76 -11.88 7.22
N TRP A 122 -5.14 -11.28 6.08
CA TRP A 122 -6.52 -10.97 5.72
C TRP A 122 -6.81 -11.37 4.29
N HIS A 123 -8.09 -11.61 4.00
CA HIS A 123 -8.59 -11.84 2.65
C HIS A 123 -9.42 -10.65 2.20
N LEU A 124 -9.10 -10.08 1.04
CA LEU A 124 -9.80 -8.95 0.42
C LEU A 124 -10.60 -9.45 -0.79
N GLU A 125 -11.87 -9.07 -0.88
CA GLU A 125 -12.75 -9.36 -2.00
C GLU A 125 -13.50 -8.11 -2.48
N LYS A 126 -13.62 -7.94 -3.80
CA LYS A 126 -14.52 -6.95 -4.42
C LYS A 126 -15.85 -7.61 -4.77
N LEU A 127 -16.90 -7.21 -4.03
CA LEU A 127 -18.23 -7.80 -3.99
C LEU A 127 -19.26 -7.19 -4.96
N SER A 128 -18.91 -6.19 -5.78
CA SER A 128 -19.78 -5.75 -6.89
C SER A 128 -19.00 -5.36 -8.15
N GLY A 129 -19.71 -5.20 -9.29
CA GLY A 129 -19.16 -4.84 -10.59
C GLY A 129 -18.84 -6.05 -11.48
N SER A 130 -18.62 -5.80 -12.78
CA SER A 130 -18.30 -6.85 -13.76
C SER A 130 -16.89 -7.41 -13.59
N GLN A 131 -15.93 -6.57 -13.20
CA GLN A 131 -14.58 -7.01 -12.86
C GLN A 131 -14.45 -7.18 -11.35
N ARG A 132 -14.04 -8.37 -10.93
CA ARG A 132 -13.85 -8.79 -9.53
C ARG A 132 -12.36 -8.85 -9.21
N LEU A 133 -12.07 -8.83 -7.92
CA LEU A 133 -10.76 -9.21 -7.39
C LEU A 133 -10.91 -9.93 -6.06
N SER A 134 -10.01 -10.86 -5.80
CA SER A 134 -9.92 -11.61 -4.55
C SER A 134 -8.45 -11.93 -4.27
N GLY A 135 -8.00 -11.77 -3.03
CA GLY A 135 -6.61 -12.07 -2.69
C GLY A 135 -6.28 -11.92 -1.22
N THR A 136 -5.04 -12.24 -0.89
CA THR A 136 -4.50 -12.25 0.46
C THR A 136 -3.68 -10.99 0.70
N ILE A 137 -3.93 -10.33 1.83
CA ILE A 137 -3.09 -9.29 2.41
C ILE A 137 -2.30 -9.95 3.55
N ALA A 138 -0.98 -9.84 3.53
CA ALA A 138 -0.14 -10.26 4.65
C ALA A 138 0.72 -9.11 5.16
N ALA A 139 0.77 -8.97 6.48
CA ALA A 139 1.70 -8.08 7.15
C ALA A 139 3.15 -8.49 6.84
N ALA A 140 4.03 -7.50 6.74
CA ALA A 140 5.46 -7.66 6.50
C ALA A 140 6.24 -6.63 7.34
N ASP A 141 7.56 -6.74 7.39
CA ASP A 141 8.43 -5.73 8.03
C ASP A 141 8.39 -4.36 7.32
N GLY A 142 7.83 -4.32 6.11
CA GLY A 142 7.56 -3.12 5.32
C GLY A 142 6.07 -2.96 4.98
N PRO A 143 5.70 -2.41 3.81
CA PRO A 143 4.31 -2.34 3.41
C PRO A 143 3.70 -3.74 3.32
N ALA A 144 2.42 -3.89 3.72
CA ALA A 144 1.74 -5.17 3.64
C ALA A 144 1.66 -5.62 2.18
N LEU A 145 1.95 -6.90 1.92
CA LEU A 145 1.94 -7.43 0.57
C LEU A 145 0.54 -7.95 0.24
N TYR A 146 0.09 -7.69 -0.98
CA TYR A 146 -1.10 -8.27 -1.56
C TYR A 146 -0.74 -9.21 -2.71
N THR A 147 -1.29 -10.42 -2.68
CA THR A 147 -1.26 -11.39 -3.78
C THR A 147 -2.66 -11.91 -4.04
N GLY A 148 -3.14 -11.78 -5.26
CA GLY A 148 -4.50 -12.14 -5.61
C GLY A 148 -4.73 -12.20 -7.11
N VAL A 149 -6.01 -12.25 -7.46
CA VAL A 149 -6.45 -12.37 -8.85
C VAL A 149 -7.54 -11.35 -9.15
N GLY A 150 -7.56 -10.88 -10.39
CA GLY A 150 -8.71 -10.24 -11.00
C GLY A 150 -9.41 -11.20 -11.95
N PHE A 151 -10.73 -11.11 -12.08
CA PHE A 151 -11.53 -12.00 -12.92
C PHE A 151 -12.88 -11.39 -13.29
N VAL A 152 -13.51 -11.91 -14.34
CA VAL A 152 -14.85 -11.49 -14.77
C VAL A 152 -15.92 -12.14 -13.88
N GLU A 153 -16.90 -11.35 -13.47
CA GLU A 153 -18.05 -11.79 -12.69
C GLU A 153 -18.82 -12.92 -13.37
N GLY A 154 -19.24 -13.92 -12.58
CA GLY A 154 -19.99 -15.09 -13.06
C GLY A 154 -19.14 -16.21 -13.68
N GLY A 155 -17.85 -15.97 -13.98
CA GLY A 155 -16.91 -17.02 -14.38
C GLY A 155 -16.26 -17.73 -13.19
N PRO A 156 -15.79 -18.99 -13.33
CA PRO A 156 -14.91 -19.57 -12.33
C PRO A 156 -13.62 -18.75 -12.24
N ALA A 157 -13.05 -18.64 -11.05
CA ALA A 157 -11.75 -18.01 -10.84
C ALA A 157 -10.80 -19.02 -10.21
N THR A 158 -9.58 -19.10 -10.74
CA THR A 158 -8.49 -19.81 -10.04
C THR A 158 -7.92 -18.92 -8.95
N ASP A 159 -7.26 -19.51 -7.95
CA ASP A 159 -6.51 -18.73 -6.98
C ASP A 159 -5.17 -18.25 -7.58
N TYR A 160 -4.48 -17.37 -6.86
CA TYR A 160 -3.21 -16.81 -7.34
C TYR A 160 -2.13 -17.88 -7.54
N ALA A 161 -2.14 -18.95 -6.74
CA ALA A 161 -1.21 -20.08 -6.87
C ALA A 161 -1.49 -20.96 -8.10
N GLY A 162 -2.74 -20.99 -8.57
CA GLY A 162 -3.15 -21.71 -9.78
C GLY A 162 -2.93 -20.94 -11.08
N LEU A 163 -2.35 -19.74 -11.04
CA LEU A 163 -1.94 -19.02 -12.25
C LEU A 163 -0.60 -19.55 -12.80
N PRO A 164 -0.31 -19.38 -14.11
CA PRO A 164 1.01 -19.70 -14.67
C PRO A 164 2.15 -19.03 -13.89
N PRO A 165 3.20 -19.74 -13.49
CA PRO A 165 4.22 -19.17 -12.60
C PRO A 165 5.14 -18.16 -13.30
N ASP A 166 5.43 -18.38 -14.58
CA ASP A 166 6.50 -17.71 -15.32
C ASP A 166 6.00 -16.66 -16.32
N ASP A 167 4.69 -16.49 -16.46
CA ASP A 167 4.08 -15.50 -17.35
C ASP A 167 2.81 -14.86 -16.73
N GLN A 168 2.15 -14.03 -17.54
CA GLN A 168 0.96 -13.28 -17.18
C GLN A 168 -0.25 -13.66 -18.03
N GLU A 169 -0.22 -14.84 -18.65
CA GLU A 169 -1.33 -15.34 -19.46
C GLU A 169 -2.58 -15.53 -18.56
N PRO A 170 -3.73 -14.92 -18.91
CA PRO A 170 -4.95 -15.13 -18.16
C PRO A 170 -5.44 -16.58 -18.27
N VAL A 171 -5.95 -17.13 -17.16
CA VAL A 171 -6.59 -18.45 -17.12
C VAL A 171 -8.05 -18.32 -17.49
N GLU A 172 -8.49 -19.15 -18.44
CA GLU A 172 -9.87 -19.25 -18.91
C GLU A 172 -10.60 -20.49 -18.37
N PRO A 173 -11.94 -20.46 -18.26
CA PRO A 173 -12.83 -19.31 -18.52
C PRO A 173 -12.82 -18.31 -17.36
N GLY A 174 -13.04 -17.03 -17.65
CA GLY A 174 -13.20 -15.98 -16.64
C GLY A 174 -12.07 -14.95 -16.60
N GLN A 175 -11.11 -15.06 -17.52
CA GLN A 175 -9.97 -14.13 -17.65
C GLN A 175 -9.26 -13.88 -16.32
N THR A 176 -9.00 -14.96 -15.57
CA THR A 176 -8.34 -14.84 -14.28
C THR A 176 -6.89 -14.45 -14.48
N HIS A 177 -6.48 -13.31 -13.92
CA HIS A 177 -5.13 -12.76 -14.10
C HIS A 177 -4.57 -12.26 -12.77
N ALA A 178 -3.25 -12.19 -12.67
CA ALA A 178 -2.60 -11.82 -11.41
C ALA A 178 -2.76 -10.35 -11.05
N GLN A 179 -3.01 -10.14 -9.76
CA GLN A 179 -2.90 -8.86 -9.09
C GLN A 179 -1.92 -8.99 -7.93
N VAL A 180 -0.87 -8.18 -7.95
CA VAL A 180 0.11 -8.07 -6.87
C VAL A 180 0.31 -6.61 -6.53
N GLY A 181 0.61 -6.32 -5.28
CA GLY A 181 0.81 -4.95 -4.87
C GLY A 181 1.01 -4.79 -3.37
N PHE A 182 0.85 -3.55 -2.93
CA PHE A 182 1.05 -3.16 -1.54
C PHE A 182 -0.25 -2.62 -0.95
N PHE A 183 -0.61 -3.13 0.22
CA PHE A 183 -1.76 -2.67 0.97
C PHE A 183 -1.30 -1.71 2.08
N GLU A 184 -1.94 -0.56 2.14
CA GLU A 184 -1.67 0.47 3.13
C GLU A 184 -2.98 0.88 3.80
N GLN A 185 -3.03 0.77 5.12
CA GLN A 185 -4.12 1.36 5.89
C GLN A 185 -3.68 2.71 6.44
N VAL A 186 -4.31 3.78 5.96
CA VAL A 186 -3.95 5.16 6.34
C VAL A 186 -4.68 5.57 7.63
N SER A 187 -5.88 5.05 7.85
CA SER A 187 -6.67 5.30 9.05
C SER A 187 -7.69 4.17 9.27
N PRO A 188 -8.44 4.17 10.39
CA PRO A 188 -9.54 3.24 10.58
C PRO A 188 -10.63 3.32 9.49
N ARG A 189 -10.68 4.39 8.69
CA ARG A 189 -11.71 4.65 7.67
C ARG A 189 -11.18 4.81 6.24
N SER A 190 -9.87 4.67 6.04
CA SER A 190 -9.26 4.84 4.72
C SER A 190 -8.08 3.90 4.56
N ALA A 191 -8.08 3.14 3.48
CA ALA A 191 -6.99 2.28 3.07
C ALA A 191 -6.84 2.33 1.55
N ARG A 192 -5.72 1.81 1.04
CA ARG A 192 -5.48 1.67 -0.40
C ARG A 192 -4.69 0.41 -0.69
N LEU A 193 -5.04 -0.23 -1.78
CA LEU A 193 -4.24 -1.26 -2.41
C LEU A 193 -3.61 -0.67 -3.68
N LEU A 194 -2.29 -0.66 -3.73
CA LEU A 194 -1.45 -0.11 -4.78
C LEU A 194 -0.97 -1.23 -5.70
N LEU A 195 -1.41 -1.24 -6.95
CA LEU A 195 -1.19 -2.33 -7.90
C LEU A 195 -0.29 -1.86 -9.06
N PRO A 196 1.02 -2.13 -9.02
CA PRO A 196 1.93 -1.76 -10.09
C PRO A 196 1.75 -2.63 -11.33
N SER A 197 1.82 -1.99 -12.50
CA SER A 197 1.79 -2.63 -13.82
C SER A 197 0.71 -3.74 -13.93
N PRO A 198 -0.58 -3.43 -13.69
CA PRO A 198 -1.64 -4.41 -13.80
C PRO A 198 -1.76 -4.94 -15.23
N ILE A 199 -2.27 -6.15 -15.39
CA ILE A 199 -2.35 -6.82 -16.69
C ILE A 199 -3.33 -6.11 -17.62
N LEU A 200 -4.33 -5.42 -17.07
CA LEU A 200 -5.41 -4.80 -17.82
C LEU A 200 -5.37 -3.27 -17.77
N GLU A 201 -5.24 -2.69 -18.97
CA GLU A 201 -5.69 -1.34 -19.37
C GLU A 201 -5.03 -0.11 -18.71
N SER A 202 -4.14 -0.30 -17.74
CA SER A 202 -3.46 0.81 -17.05
C SER A 202 -1.98 0.55 -16.77
N ARG A 203 -1.27 1.59 -16.31
CA ARG A 203 0.12 1.46 -15.83
C ARG A 203 0.20 1.28 -14.32
N PHE A 204 -0.82 1.74 -13.61
CA PHE A 204 -0.94 1.59 -12.18
C PHE A 204 -2.42 1.62 -11.79
N ASP A 205 -2.84 0.70 -10.93
CA ASP A 205 -4.17 0.72 -10.35
C ASP A 205 -4.08 1.06 -8.86
N ILE A 206 -5.03 1.86 -8.39
CA ILE A 206 -5.26 2.09 -6.96
C ILE A 206 -6.67 1.63 -6.65
N LEU A 207 -6.81 0.65 -5.76
CA LEU A 207 -8.10 0.37 -5.12
C LEU A 207 -8.15 1.17 -3.83
N TRP A 208 -8.84 2.31 -3.86
CA TRP A 208 -9.05 3.16 -2.69
C TRP A 208 -10.27 2.68 -1.91
N LEU A 209 -10.11 2.41 -0.62
CA LEU A 209 -11.15 1.88 0.26
C LEU A 209 -11.52 2.91 1.34
N THR A 210 -12.82 3.16 1.51
CA THR A 210 -13.38 4.05 2.54
C THR A 210 -14.56 3.41 3.27
N ARG A 211 -14.79 3.83 4.51
CA ARG A 211 -15.96 3.46 5.32
C ARG A 211 -16.34 4.55 6.33
#